data_AF-A0A0F8YTA8-F1
#
_entry.id   AF-A0A0F8YTA8-F1
#
_cell.length_a   1.000
_cell.length_b   1.000
_cell.length_c   1.000
_cell.angle_alpha   90.00
_cell.angle_beta   90.00
_cell.angle_gamma   90.00
#
_symmetry.space_group_name_H-M   'P 1'
#
loop_
_entity.id
_entity.type
_entity.pdbx_description
1 polymer ?
#
loop_
_entity_poly.entity_id
_entity_poly.type
_entity_poly.pdbx_seq_one_letter_code
_entity_poly.pdbx_strand_id
1 'polypeptide(L)'
;MKAGILFAVTFALIFLTVIPGRAGKFAGIEPGRSTKEDVEAVLGAPLSTVSGGERYDYDGKRYQAKVISIRYSPEDFVVESIDIYPIPETFKGEYQDWFALEAPASTQKDERGRLVEYYFPQAVVLHYQGPTDVDPVEYFSHVPFEKREPEKTLEKVETEKSTLIASPSSVRPGDLITVKFSGVPGNPQDWIALYPAEAPGERYGEWYFLEGKTEGELSFTAPEKEGDYQFRLFADWPEGGYEAIAISDLIRVGIKPLTPGLDNELLKAAGEGDMEQVQKTLQARADVNTKGENGWTTVKAARGHVPPNLGV
;
A
#
# COMPACT_ATOMS: atom_id res chain seq x y z
N MET A 1 -48.82 -4.81 29.39
CA MET A 1 -47.69 -5.45 28.69
C MET A 1 -46.45 -4.58 28.86
N LYS A 2 -45.65 -4.89 29.88
CA LYS A 2 -44.35 -4.27 30.19
C LYS A 2 -43.40 -5.44 30.48
N ALA A 3 -42.57 -5.83 29.52
CA ALA A 3 -41.56 -6.89 29.70
C ALA A 3 -40.35 -6.81 28.73
N GLY A 4 -40.23 -5.75 27.91
CA GLY A 4 -39.17 -5.68 26.88
C GLY A 4 -38.00 -4.74 27.16
N ILE A 5 -38.09 -3.85 28.14
CA ILE A 5 -37.12 -2.74 28.30
C ILE A 5 -36.02 -3.05 29.34
N LEU A 6 -36.21 -4.08 30.19
CA LEU A 6 -35.28 -4.36 31.28
C LEU A 6 -34.09 -5.25 30.87
N PHE A 7 -34.11 -5.90 29.70
CA PHE A 7 -33.02 -6.79 29.26
C PHE A 7 -31.92 -6.06 28.48
N ALA A 8 -32.28 -5.03 27.70
CA ALA A 8 -31.31 -4.20 26.96
C ALA A 8 -30.42 -3.35 27.88
N VAL A 9 -30.94 -2.92 29.04
CA VAL A 9 -30.22 -2.05 29.98
C VAL A 9 -29.06 -2.77 30.67
N THR A 10 -29.14 -4.08 30.89
CA THR A 10 -28.05 -4.86 31.50
C THR A 10 -26.93 -5.16 30.51
N PHE A 11 -27.25 -5.29 29.21
CA PHE A 11 -26.28 -5.60 28.15
C PHE A 11 -25.35 -4.41 27.85
N ALA A 12 -25.89 -3.20 27.85
CA ALA A 12 -25.10 -1.98 27.65
C ALA A 12 -24.08 -1.72 28.79
N LEU A 13 -24.39 -2.13 30.02
CA LEU A 13 -23.60 -1.77 31.22
C LEU A 13 -22.21 -2.42 31.30
N ILE A 14 -21.95 -3.51 30.56
CA ILE A 14 -20.64 -4.20 30.56
C ILE A 14 -19.70 -3.64 29.46
N PHE A 15 -20.25 -3.02 28.42
CA PHE A 15 -19.48 -2.27 27.41
C PHE A 15 -19.38 -0.76 27.72
N LEU A 16 -20.01 -0.28 28.80
CA LEU A 16 -20.15 1.16 29.14
C LEU A 16 -18.93 1.81 29.80
N THR A 17 -17.74 1.23 29.66
CA THR A 17 -16.48 2.00 29.78
C THR A 17 -15.89 2.36 28.42
N VAL A 18 -16.63 2.18 27.33
CA VAL A 18 -16.31 2.79 26.03
C VAL A 18 -16.56 4.30 26.16
N ILE A 19 -15.49 5.02 26.48
CA ILE A 19 -15.43 6.46 26.26
C ILE A 19 -15.63 6.67 24.75
N PRO A 20 -16.57 7.52 24.30
CA PRO A 20 -16.74 7.81 22.87
C PRO A 20 -15.37 8.22 22.29
N GLY A 21 -14.85 7.38 21.37
CA GLY A 21 -13.49 7.49 20.84
C GLY A 21 -12.53 6.32 21.13
N ARG A 22 -12.95 5.26 21.87
CA ARG A 22 -12.10 4.09 22.19
C ARG A 22 -12.81 2.73 22.09
N ALA A 23 -13.56 2.49 21.01
CA ALA A 23 -14.15 1.18 20.74
C ALA A 23 -13.11 0.08 20.46
N GLY A 24 -11.83 0.42 20.27
CA GLY A 24 -10.75 -0.55 20.04
C GLY A 24 -10.29 -1.36 21.26
N LYS A 25 -10.84 -1.13 22.46
CA LYS A 25 -10.45 -1.89 23.68
C LYS A 25 -11.59 -2.78 24.17
N PHE A 26 -11.22 -3.95 24.69
CA PHE A 26 -12.15 -4.87 25.33
C PHE A 26 -11.73 -5.14 26.78
N ALA A 27 -12.56 -4.79 27.76
CA ALA A 27 -12.28 -5.00 29.19
C ALA A 27 -10.90 -4.44 29.66
N GLY A 28 -10.39 -3.39 28.99
CA GLY A 28 -9.06 -2.82 29.24
C GLY A 28 -7.92 -3.41 28.40
N ILE A 29 -8.16 -4.54 27.73
CA ILE A 29 -7.26 -5.17 26.77
C ILE A 29 -7.29 -4.36 25.47
N GLU A 30 -6.13 -3.92 25.00
CA GLU A 30 -5.94 -3.11 23.80
C GLU A 30 -5.14 -3.90 22.76
N PRO A 31 -5.74 -4.32 21.64
CA PRO A 31 -5.00 -4.89 20.53
C PRO A 31 -3.87 -3.96 20.06
N GLY A 32 -2.70 -4.53 19.79
CA GLY A 32 -1.45 -3.83 19.47
C GLY A 32 -0.67 -3.33 20.68
N ARG A 33 -1.19 -3.48 21.91
CA ARG A 33 -0.48 -3.05 23.14
C ARG A 33 -0.50 -4.05 24.27
N SER A 34 -1.62 -4.69 24.54
CA SER A 34 -1.74 -5.67 25.61
C SER A 34 -1.01 -6.95 25.26
N THR A 35 -0.33 -7.51 26.24
CA THR A 35 0.37 -8.81 26.15
C THR A 35 -0.56 -9.93 26.59
N LYS A 36 -0.15 -11.18 26.36
CA LYS A 36 -0.83 -12.35 26.92
C LYS A 36 -0.93 -12.34 28.44
N GLU A 37 0.07 -11.80 29.15
CA GLU A 37 0.01 -11.66 30.62
C GLU A 37 -1.11 -10.69 31.04
N ASP A 38 -1.24 -9.55 30.36
CA ASP A 38 -2.33 -8.60 30.60
C ASP A 38 -3.71 -9.24 30.37
N VAL A 39 -3.82 -10.07 29.32
CA VAL A 39 -5.05 -10.80 29.04
C VAL A 39 -5.36 -11.80 30.14
N GLU A 40 -4.39 -12.62 30.55
CA GLU A 40 -4.59 -13.63 31.59
C GLU A 40 -4.90 -13.00 32.96
N ALA A 41 -4.41 -11.78 33.23
CA ALA A 41 -4.81 -11.00 34.40
C ALA A 41 -6.30 -10.57 34.38
N VAL A 42 -6.88 -10.40 33.19
CA VAL A 42 -8.28 -9.94 33.01
C VAL A 42 -9.26 -11.10 32.80
N LEU A 43 -8.89 -12.09 32.00
CA LEU A 43 -9.74 -13.20 31.56
C LEU A 43 -9.43 -14.53 32.27
N GLY A 44 -8.30 -14.62 32.98
CA GLY A 44 -7.79 -15.88 33.53
C GLY A 44 -7.06 -16.72 32.47
N ALA A 45 -6.74 -17.97 32.83
CA ALA A 45 -6.05 -18.89 31.94
C ALA A 45 -6.94 -19.26 30.72
N PRO A 46 -6.33 -19.51 29.54
CA PRO A 46 -7.08 -19.94 28.37
C PRO A 46 -7.69 -21.34 28.58
N LEU A 47 -8.90 -21.53 28.06
CA LEU A 47 -9.61 -22.81 28.03
C LEU A 47 -8.98 -23.80 27.05
N SER A 48 -8.52 -23.30 25.90
CA SER A 48 -7.87 -24.10 24.87
C SER A 48 -6.98 -23.26 23.96
N THR A 49 -6.03 -23.93 23.31
CA THR A 49 -5.25 -23.39 22.20
C THR A 49 -5.81 -23.95 20.90
N VAL A 50 -6.10 -23.07 19.94
CA VAL A 50 -6.68 -23.41 18.64
C VAL A 50 -5.70 -23.03 17.53
N SER A 51 -5.83 -23.65 16.35
CA SER A 51 -5.02 -23.34 15.16
C SER A 51 -3.51 -23.40 15.42
N GLY A 52 -3.04 -24.47 16.08
CA GLY A 52 -1.60 -24.74 16.22
C GLY A 52 -0.81 -23.79 17.14
N GLY A 53 -1.48 -22.95 17.94
CA GLY A 53 -0.80 -21.99 18.83
C GLY A 53 -1.14 -20.52 18.56
N GLU A 54 -1.76 -20.24 17.42
CA GLU A 54 -2.03 -18.87 16.96
C GLU A 54 -3.21 -18.21 17.69
N ARG A 55 -4.19 -19.01 18.14
CA ARG A 55 -5.37 -18.51 18.85
C ARG A 55 -5.57 -19.20 20.19
N TYR A 56 -6.03 -18.43 21.17
CA TYR A 56 -6.34 -18.91 22.50
C TYR A 56 -7.77 -18.52 22.86
N ASP A 57 -8.53 -19.51 23.31
CA ASP A 57 -9.93 -19.33 23.68
C ASP A 57 -10.03 -19.12 25.19
N TYR A 58 -10.77 -18.09 25.59
CA TYR A 58 -10.99 -17.70 26.98
C TYR A 58 -12.47 -17.77 27.34
N ASP A 59 -12.78 -17.91 28.63
CA ASP A 59 -14.16 -17.94 29.12
C ASP A 59 -14.87 -16.60 28.87
N GLY A 60 -15.84 -16.63 27.95
CA GLY A 60 -16.65 -15.47 27.59
C GLY A 60 -17.86 -15.24 28.50
N LYS A 61 -18.16 -16.14 29.44
CA LYS A 61 -19.43 -16.14 30.18
C LYS A 61 -19.67 -14.84 30.97
N ARG A 62 -18.61 -14.28 31.57
CA ARG A 62 -18.67 -12.99 32.28
C ARG A 62 -19.09 -11.82 31.37
N TYR A 63 -18.85 -11.97 30.07
CA TYR A 63 -19.07 -10.96 29.04
C TYR A 63 -20.22 -11.33 28.09
N GLN A 64 -21.06 -12.32 28.48
CA GLN A 64 -22.16 -12.81 27.65
C GLN A 64 -21.71 -13.27 26.25
N ALA A 65 -20.49 -13.80 26.16
CA ALA A 65 -19.97 -14.42 24.96
C ALA A 65 -19.88 -15.93 25.14
N LYS A 66 -20.08 -16.69 24.06
CA LYS A 66 -19.81 -18.14 24.02
C LYS A 66 -18.35 -18.40 24.32
N VAL A 67 -17.48 -17.60 23.70
CA VAL A 67 -16.02 -17.66 23.81
C VAL A 67 -15.45 -16.30 23.42
N ILE A 68 -14.32 -15.94 24.03
CA ILE A 68 -13.47 -14.84 23.57
C ILE A 68 -12.21 -15.49 23.01
N SER A 69 -11.99 -15.38 21.71
CA SER A 69 -10.84 -15.97 21.04
C SER A 69 -9.82 -14.88 20.72
N ILE A 70 -8.60 -14.99 21.22
CA ILE A 70 -7.56 -13.98 21.04
C ILE A 70 -6.45 -14.54 20.16
N ARG A 71 -6.08 -13.78 19.14
CA ARG A 71 -4.86 -14.02 18.37
C ARG A 71 -3.73 -13.19 18.96
N TYR A 72 -2.57 -13.82 19.12
CA TYR A 72 -1.35 -13.13 19.54
C TYR A 72 -0.32 -13.17 18.43
N SER A 73 0.52 -12.14 18.40
CA SER A 73 1.75 -12.13 17.61
C SER A 73 2.64 -13.31 18.05
N PRO A 74 3.18 -14.08 17.10
CA PRO A 74 4.00 -15.25 17.42
C PRO A 74 5.35 -14.89 18.04
N GLU A 75 5.81 -13.64 17.88
CA GLU A 75 7.13 -13.21 18.33
C GLU A 75 7.14 -12.75 19.79
N ASP A 76 6.17 -11.92 20.16
CA ASP A 76 6.14 -11.18 21.42
C ASP A 76 4.86 -11.38 22.24
N PHE A 77 3.92 -12.19 21.74
CA PHE A 77 2.63 -12.45 22.36
C PHE A 77 1.80 -11.18 22.64
N VAL A 78 1.95 -10.14 21.81
CA VAL A 78 1.07 -8.97 21.81
C VAL A 78 -0.26 -9.34 21.14
N VAL A 79 -1.38 -8.84 21.69
CA VAL A 79 -2.73 -9.09 21.17
C VAL A 79 -2.88 -8.50 19.77
N GLU A 80 -3.12 -9.33 18.76
CA GLU A 80 -3.39 -8.91 17.38
C GLU A 80 -4.88 -8.75 17.09
N SER A 81 -5.73 -9.61 17.66
CA SER A 81 -7.18 -9.47 17.54
C SER A 81 -7.90 -10.13 18.71
N ILE A 82 -9.04 -9.57 19.10
CA ILE A 82 -9.94 -10.14 20.11
C ILE A 82 -11.27 -10.40 19.41
N ASP A 83 -11.57 -11.67 19.14
CA ASP A 83 -12.80 -12.09 18.47
C ASP A 83 -13.81 -12.52 19.54
N ILE A 84 -15.00 -11.91 19.53
CA ILE A 84 -16.04 -12.10 20.54
C ILE A 84 -17.27 -12.70 19.87
N TYR A 85 -17.66 -13.89 20.35
CA TYR A 85 -18.83 -14.63 19.86
C TYR A 85 -20.02 -14.39 20.79
N PRO A 86 -20.94 -13.46 20.49
CA PRO A 86 -21.97 -13.00 21.42
C PRO A 86 -23.06 -14.05 21.70
N ILE A 87 -23.72 -13.89 22.85
CA ILE A 87 -25.00 -14.51 23.21
C ILE A 87 -25.92 -13.40 23.78
N PRO A 88 -27.16 -13.22 23.27
CA PRO A 88 -27.79 -13.96 22.18
C PRO A 88 -27.26 -13.57 20.80
N GLU A 89 -27.87 -14.13 19.77
CA GLU A 89 -27.69 -13.68 18.38
C GLU A 89 -27.96 -12.18 18.26
N THR A 90 -27.06 -11.46 17.58
CA THR A 90 -27.01 -10.00 17.55
C THR A 90 -26.91 -9.51 16.11
N PHE A 91 -27.58 -8.41 15.78
CA PHE A 91 -27.59 -7.83 14.44
C PHE A 91 -26.80 -6.52 14.40
N LYS A 92 -26.59 -5.99 13.19
CA LYS A 92 -25.80 -4.77 12.93
C LYS A 92 -26.25 -3.57 13.76
N GLY A 93 -27.57 -3.37 13.91
CA GLY A 93 -28.13 -2.21 14.60
C GLY A 93 -27.68 -2.11 16.06
N GLU A 94 -27.59 -3.24 16.75
CA GLU A 94 -27.10 -3.29 18.13
C GLU A 94 -25.64 -2.85 18.23
N TYR A 95 -24.77 -3.27 17.30
CA TYR A 95 -23.37 -2.83 17.27
C TYR A 95 -23.22 -1.35 16.92
N GLN A 96 -24.08 -0.83 16.03
CA GLN A 96 -24.14 0.60 15.73
C GLN A 96 -24.46 1.40 16.98
N ASP A 97 -25.41 0.94 17.79
CA ASP A 97 -25.75 1.58 19.07
C ASP A 97 -24.62 1.44 20.11
N TRP A 98 -24.04 0.25 20.25
CA TRP A 98 -23.02 -0.03 21.28
C TRP A 98 -21.70 0.68 21.04
N PHE A 99 -21.27 0.77 19.78
CA PHE A 99 -19.96 1.32 19.42
C PHE A 99 -20.03 2.66 18.69
N ALA A 100 -21.24 3.22 18.51
CA ALA A 100 -21.47 4.40 17.68
C ALA A 100 -20.88 4.22 16.26
N LEU A 101 -21.21 3.09 15.62
CA LEU A 101 -20.74 2.78 14.27
C LEU A 101 -21.57 3.56 13.24
N GLU A 102 -20.88 4.25 12.34
CA GLU A 102 -21.49 4.94 11.20
C GLU A 102 -21.48 4.02 9.96
N ALA A 103 -21.13 4.55 8.78
CA ALA A 103 -20.88 3.73 7.60
C ALA A 103 -19.58 2.93 7.76
N PRO A 104 -19.52 1.67 7.29
CA PRO A 104 -18.28 0.92 7.30
C PRO A 104 -17.24 1.61 6.41
N ALA A 105 -15.98 1.61 6.86
CA ALA A 105 -14.84 2.07 6.08
C ALA A 105 -14.53 1.13 4.91
N SER A 106 -14.84 -0.17 5.06
CA SER A 106 -14.72 -1.16 3.99
C SER A 106 -15.69 -2.31 4.18
N THR A 107 -16.13 -2.90 3.08
CA THR A 107 -17.04 -4.04 3.04
C THR A 107 -16.51 -5.11 2.11
N GLN A 108 -16.43 -6.35 2.58
CA GLN A 108 -15.83 -7.48 1.87
C GLN A 108 -16.66 -8.76 2.00
N LYS A 109 -16.27 -9.79 1.26
CA LYS A 109 -16.75 -11.17 1.44
C LYS A 109 -15.61 -12.05 1.91
N ASP A 110 -15.85 -12.89 2.92
CA ASP A 110 -14.90 -13.93 3.29
C ASP A 110 -14.88 -15.07 2.24
N GLU A 111 -13.98 -16.03 2.42
CA GLU A 111 -13.84 -17.19 1.51
C GLU A 111 -15.13 -18.03 1.39
N ARG A 112 -16.06 -17.89 2.32
CA ARG A 112 -17.37 -18.57 2.34
C ARG A 112 -18.48 -17.70 1.76
N GLY A 113 -18.14 -16.51 1.23
CA GLY A 113 -19.09 -15.56 0.66
C GLY A 113 -19.90 -14.78 1.70
N ARG A 114 -19.52 -14.84 2.99
CA ARG A 114 -20.22 -14.12 4.06
C ARG A 114 -19.72 -12.68 4.16
N LEU A 115 -20.60 -11.77 4.58
CA LEU A 115 -20.28 -10.36 4.70
C LEU A 115 -19.25 -10.12 5.83
N VAL A 116 -18.30 -9.23 5.58
CA VAL A 116 -17.39 -8.68 6.58
C VAL A 116 -17.36 -7.16 6.42
N GLU A 117 -17.57 -6.43 7.52
CA GLU A 117 -17.56 -4.96 7.53
C GLU A 117 -16.53 -4.41 8.51
N TYR A 118 -15.73 -3.44 8.06
CA TYR A 118 -14.66 -2.82 8.82
C TYR A 118 -15.06 -1.41 9.25
N TYR A 119 -15.00 -1.13 10.54
CA TYR A 119 -15.39 0.16 11.11
C TYR A 119 -14.19 0.86 11.73
N PHE A 120 -13.65 1.82 10.99
CA PHE A 120 -12.60 2.73 11.44
C PHE A 120 -13.17 4.15 11.53
N PRO A 121 -12.81 4.93 12.56
CA PRO A 121 -11.72 4.71 13.52
C PRO A 121 -12.08 3.86 14.75
N GLN A 122 -13.26 3.25 14.82
CA GLN A 122 -13.72 2.47 15.97
C GLN A 122 -12.92 1.18 16.21
N ALA A 123 -12.17 0.71 15.21
CA ALA A 123 -11.33 -0.49 15.26
C ALA A 123 -12.15 -1.76 15.57
N VAL A 124 -13.34 -1.83 14.97
CA VAL A 124 -14.27 -2.95 15.08
C VAL A 124 -14.47 -3.57 13.71
N VAL A 125 -14.48 -4.90 13.65
CA VAL A 125 -14.83 -5.66 12.44
C VAL A 125 -16.02 -6.55 12.74
N LEU A 126 -17.08 -6.48 11.93
CA LEU A 126 -18.25 -7.33 12.05
C LEU A 126 -18.16 -8.48 11.04
N HIS A 127 -18.24 -9.73 11.52
CA HIS A 127 -18.26 -10.93 10.69
C HIS A 127 -19.67 -11.54 10.70
N TYR A 128 -20.31 -11.59 9.55
CA TYR A 128 -21.71 -12.00 9.42
C TYR A 128 -21.84 -13.50 9.19
N GLN A 129 -22.97 -14.08 9.60
CA GLN A 129 -23.31 -15.47 9.31
C GLN A 129 -23.64 -15.70 7.83
N GLY A 130 -24.11 -14.66 7.13
CA GLY A 130 -24.55 -14.72 5.74
C GLY A 130 -24.00 -13.58 4.86
N PRO A 131 -24.40 -13.52 3.58
CA PRO A 131 -23.87 -12.59 2.60
C PRO A 131 -24.47 -11.17 2.68
N THR A 132 -25.33 -10.85 3.64
CA THR A 132 -26.02 -9.54 3.71
C THR A 132 -25.95 -8.95 5.11
N ASP A 133 -26.17 -7.64 5.23
CA ASP A 133 -26.10 -6.94 6.51
C ASP A 133 -27.38 -7.06 7.37
N VAL A 134 -28.39 -7.75 6.82
CA VAL A 134 -29.56 -8.23 7.56
C VAL A 134 -29.34 -9.60 8.19
N ASP A 135 -28.28 -10.31 7.79
CA ASP A 135 -27.89 -11.55 8.45
C ASP A 135 -27.33 -11.24 9.85
N PRO A 136 -27.46 -12.17 10.81
CA PRO A 136 -26.88 -11.98 12.13
C PRO A 136 -25.35 -11.92 12.08
N VAL A 137 -24.74 -11.21 13.04
CA VAL A 137 -23.29 -11.20 13.23
C VAL A 137 -22.88 -12.49 13.95
N GLU A 138 -21.96 -13.25 13.34
CA GLU A 138 -21.39 -14.48 13.92
C GLU A 138 -20.45 -14.15 15.08
N TYR A 139 -19.56 -13.18 14.87
CA TYR A 139 -18.66 -12.61 15.87
C TYR A 139 -18.23 -11.21 15.41
N PHE A 140 -17.68 -10.45 16.35
CA PHE A 140 -17.02 -9.19 16.04
C PHE A 140 -15.61 -9.19 16.61
N SER A 141 -14.72 -8.48 15.95
CA SER A 141 -13.32 -8.37 16.36
C SER A 141 -12.99 -6.96 16.79
N HIS A 142 -12.33 -6.84 17.93
CA HIS A 142 -11.49 -5.67 18.21
C HIS A 142 -10.13 -5.89 17.56
N VAL A 143 -9.72 -4.93 16.75
CA VAL A 143 -8.42 -4.92 16.06
C VAL A 143 -7.61 -3.70 16.50
N PRO A 144 -6.29 -3.67 16.25
CA PRO A 144 -5.49 -2.50 16.60
C PRO A 144 -6.05 -1.25 15.91
N PHE A 145 -6.23 -0.19 16.69
CA PHE A 145 -6.66 1.12 16.17
C PHE A 145 -5.72 1.63 15.09
N GLU A 146 -4.43 1.36 15.27
CA GLU A 146 -3.39 1.49 14.26
C GLU A 146 -3.13 0.11 13.65
N LYS A 147 -3.73 -0.17 12.50
CA LYS A 147 -3.15 -1.16 11.58
C LYS A 147 -2.25 -0.39 10.61
N ARG A 148 -1.05 -0.03 11.07
CA ARG A 148 0.14 -0.20 10.23
C ARG A 148 0.62 -1.64 10.43
N GLU A 149 1.14 -2.23 9.38
CA GLU A 149 1.90 -3.48 9.40
C GLU A 149 2.91 -3.52 10.58
N PRO A 150 3.28 -4.70 11.08
CA PRO A 150 3.95 -4.86 12.37
C PRO A 150 5.26 -4.05 12.44
N GLU A 151 5.30 -3.00 13.25
CA GLU A 151 6.55 -2.34 13.65
C GLU A 151 7.23 -3.19 14.72
N LYS A 152 8.12 -4.07 14.26
CA LYS A 152 9.26 -4.54 15.04
C LYS A 152 10.13 -3.31 15.34
N THR A 153 10.32 -3.01 16.63
CA THR A 153 11.27 -2.05 17.22
C THR A 153 12.22 -1.37 16.22
N LEU A 154 11.87 -0.20 15.73
CA LEU A 154 12.82 0.69 15.06
C LEU A 154 12.69 2.09 15.67
N GLU A 155 13.81 2.58 16.18
CA GLU A 155 14.04 4.01 16.32
C GLU A 155 13.54 4.70 15.06
N LYS A 156 12.56 5.58 15.25
CA LYS A 156 12.23 6.74 14.42
C LYS A 156 13.24 7.00 13.29
N VAL A 157 13.01 6.38 12.14
CA VAL A 157 13.39 6.94 10.84
C VAL A 157 12.11 6.97 10.04
N GLU A 158 11.65 8.20 9.82
CA GLU A 158 10.61 8.59 8.88
C GLU A 158 10.71 7.71 7.62
N THR A 159 9.70 6.86 7.36
CA THR A 159 9.66 6.04 6.14
C THR A 159 9.47 6.98 4.95
N GLU A 160 10.59 7.50 4.46
CA GLU A 160 10.70 8.11 3.15
C GLU A 160 10.10 7.12 2.15
N LYS A 161 9.04 7.54 1.47
CA LYS A 161 8.48 6.82 0.32
C LYS A 161 9.64 6.36 -0.57
N SER A 162 9.75 5.06 -0.85
CA SER A 162 10.86 4.55 -1.65
C SER A 162 10.95 5.30 -2.98
N THR A 163 12.14 5.80 -3.30
CA THR A 163 12.38 6.52 -4.56
C THR A 163 13.32 5.71 -5.43
N LEU A 164 13.11 5.81 -6.74
CA LEU A 164 13.91 5.13 -7.74
C LEU A 164 14.11 6.07 -8.93
N ILE A 165 15.36 6.48 -9.17
CA ILE A 165 15.70 7.45 -10.21
C ILE A 165 16.74 6.80 -11.12
N ALA A 166 16.40 6.68 -12.41
CA ALA A 166 17.29 6.12 -13.41
C ALA A 166 17.82 7.24 -14.32
N SER A 167 19.11 7.17 -14.65
CA SER A 167 19.75 8.15 -15.53
C SER A 167 20.90 7.53 -16.32
N PRO A 168 21.16 8.01 -17.55
CA PRO A 168 20.41 9.03 -18.28
C PRO A 168 19.12 8.48 -18.91
N SER A 169 18.13 9.34 -19.20
CA SER A 169 16.82 8.95 -19.76
C SER A 169 16.88 8.40 -21.20
N SER A 170 18.02 8.47 -21.87
CA SER A 170 18.27 7.82 -23.16
C SER A 170 19.69 7.31 -23.27
N VAL A 171 19.81 6.07 -23.75
CA VAL A 171 21.06 5.29 -23.82
C VAL A 171 21.06 4.43 -25.08
N ARG A 172 22.26 4.06 -25.56
CA ARG A 172 22.41 3.02 -26.58
C ARG A 172 22.42 1.63 -25.95
N PRO A 173 22.09 0.58 -26.73
CA PRO A 173 22.46 -0.78 -26.37
C PRO A 173 23.87 -0.89 -25.81
N GLY A 174 24.02 -1.51 -24.64
CA GLY A 174 25.31 -1.70 -23.97
C GLY A 174 25.85 -0.52 -23.17
N ASP A 175 25.23 0.68 -23.25
CA ASP A 175 25.61 1.80 -22.39
C ASP A 175 25.24 1.52 -20.92
N LEU A 176 25.92 2.18 -19.97
CA LEU A 176 25.60 2.07 -18.56
C LEU A 176 24.44 2.99 -18.16
N ILE A 177 23.54 2.46 -17.34
CA ILE A 177 22.46 3.20 -16.69
C ILE A 177 22.72 3.18 -15.18
N THR A 178 22.74 4.35 -14.55
CA THR A 178 22.84 4.49 -13.10
C THR A 178 21.44 4.61 -12.51
N VAL A 179 21.15 3.75 -11.53
CA VAL A 179 19.89 3.72 -10.80
C VAL A 179 20.15 4.07 -9.35
N LYS A 180 19.65 5.22 -8.91
CA LYS A 180 19.70 5.65 -7.51
C LYS A 180 18.42 5.24 -6.81
N PHE A 181 18.55 4.69 -5.62
CA PHE A 181 17.44 4.29 -4.78
C PHE A 181 17.60 4.82 -3.36
N SER A 182 16.48 5.11 -2.70
CA SER A 182 16.43 5.48 -1.29
C SER A 182 15.09 5.09 -0.68
N GLY A 183 15.00 5.03 0.65
CA GLY A 183 13.77 4.69 1.37
C GLY A 183 13.33 3.24 1.16
N VAL A 184 14.27 2.32 0.87
CA VAL A 184 13.99 0.89 0.69
C VAL A 184 13.86 0.22 2.07
N PRO A 185 12.95 -0.77 2.26
CA PRO A 185 12.74 -1.43 3.56
C PRO A 185 13.99 -2.01 4.23
N GLY A 186 15.01 -2.40 3.45
CA GLY A 186 16.28 -2.86 3.98
C GLY A 186 16.32 -4.36 4.23
N ASN A 187 15.43 -5.12 3.60
CA ASN A 187 15.54 -6.57 3.56
C ASN A 187 16.70 -6.96 2.61
N PRO A 188 17.57 -7.92 2.99
CA PRO A 188 18.61 -8.45 2.11
C PRO A 188 18.14 -8.90 0.72
N GLN A 189 16.88 -9.31 0.62
CA GLN A 189 16.23 -9.81 -0.59
C GLN A 189 15.38 -8.75 -1.31
N ASP A 190 15.41 -7.49 -0.87
CA ASP A 190 14.91 -6.38 -1.70
C ASP A 190 15.72 -6.35 -2.99
N TRP A 191 15.07 -6.06 -4.12
CA TRP A 191 15.72 -6.15 -5.41
C TRP A 191 15.21 -5.12 -6.41
N ILE A 192 16.11 -4.71 -7.29
CA ILE A 192 15.79 -3.81 -8.41
C ILE A 192 16.01 -4.58 -9.70
N ALA A 193 15.05 -4.48 -10.60
CA ALA A 193 15.14 -5.10 -11.91
C ALA A 193 14.67 -4.18 -13.04
N LEU A 194 15.23 -4.42 -14.22
CA LEU A 194 14.91 -3.71 -15.45
C LEU A 194 13.77 -4.40 -16.20
N TYR A 195 12.77 -3.63 -16.61
CA TYR A 195 11.63 -4.12 -17.39
C TYR A 195 11.47 -3.33 -18.69
N PRO A 196 11.08 -3.97 -19.80
CA PRO A 196 10.34 -3.25 -20.83
C PRO A 196 9.10 -2.59 -20.19
N ALA A 197 8.79 -1.34 -20.52
CA ALA A 197 7.76 -0.56 -19.83
C ALA A 197 6.41 -1.29 -19.71
N GLU A 198 5.99 -1.94 -20.80
CA GLU A 198 4.72 -2.66 -20.92
C GLU A 198 4.78 -4.15 -20.51
N ALA A 199 5.90 -4.61 -19.96
CA ALA A 199 6.05 -6.02 -19.59
C ALA A 199 5.33 -6.36 -18.26
N PRO A 200 4.73 -7.56 -18.16
CA PRO A 200 4.25 -8.09 -16.88
C PRO A 200 5.41 -8.35 -15.91
N GLY A 201 5.12 -8.36 -14.60
CA GLY A 201 6.11 -8.40 -13.51
C GLY A 201 7.07 -9.60 -13.53
N GLU A 202 6.75 -10.69 -14.24
CA GLU A 202 7.61 -11.88 -14.30
C GLU A 202 8.65 -11.83 -15.43
N ARG A 203 8.63 -10.80 -16.29
CA ARG A 203 9.52 -10.67 -17.46
C ARG A 203 10.52 -9.54 -17.26
N TYR A 204 11.42 -9.71 -16.30
CA TYR A 204 12.55 -8.81 -16.08
C TYR A 204 13.77 -9.19 -16.94
N GLY A 205 14.62 -8.19 -17.17
CA GLY A 205 15.96 -8.34 -17.73
C GLY A 205 16.99 -8.51 -16.62
N GLU A 206 17.99 -7.63 -16.61
CA GLU A 206 19.00 -7.59 -15.56
C GLU A 206 18.39 -7.14 -14.21
N TRP A 207 18.89 -7.72 -13.11
CA TRP A 207 18.39 -7.47 -11.76
C TRP A 207 19.50 -7.65 -10.71
N TYR A 208 19.32 -7.01 -9.55
CA TYR A 208 20.24 -7.10 -8.42
C TYR A 208 19.48 -7.10 -7.10
N PHE A 209 19.94 -7.91 -6.13
CA PHE A 209 19.57 -7.75 -4.72
C PHE A 209 20.28 -6.52 -4.13
N LEU A 210 19.62 -5.88 -3.18
CA LEU A 210 20.11 -4.69 -2.49
C LEU A 210 20.89 -5.02 -1.22
N GLU A 211 20.85 -6.28 -0.77
CA GLU A 211 21.67 -6.79 0.33
C GLU A 211 21.49 -5.98 1.63
N GLY A 212 20.26 -5.50 1.87
CA GLY A 212 19.87 -4.77 3.07
C GLY A 212 20.18 -3.28 3.01
N LYS A 213 20.66 -2.78 1.87
CA LYS A 213 20.84 -1.34 1.65
C LYS A 213 19.48 -0.66 1.53
N THR A 214 19.27 0.35 2.37
CA THR A 214 18.08 1.20 2.35
C THR A 214 18.19 2.35 1.34
N GLU A 215 19.41 2.67 0.91
CA GLU A 215 19.74 3.64 -0.14
C GLU A 215 21.06 3.27 -0.85
N GLY A 216 21.24 3.79 -2.06
CA GLY A 216 22.46 3.60 -2.82
C GLY A 216 22.29 3.78 -4.33
N GLU A 217 23.30 3.30 -5.07
CA GLU A 217 23.30 3.32 -6.52
C GLU A 217 23.68 1.94 -7.07
N LEU A 218 23.01 1.55 -8.15
CA LEU A 218 23.34 0.39 -8.96
C LEU A 218 23.67 0.84 -10.38
N SER A 219 24.52 0.06 -11.05
CA SER A 219 24.81 0.23 -12.48
C SER A 219 24.26 -0.96 -13.24
N PHE A 220 23.49 -0.68 -14.28
CA PHE A 220 22.90 -1.66 -15.17
C PHE A 220 23.40 -1.45 -16.59
N THR A 221 23.41 -2.51 -17.39
CA THR A 221 23.72 -2.42 -18.81
C THR A 221 22.42 -2.26 -19.60
N ALA A 222 22.36 -1.26 -20.47
CA ALA A 222 21.22 -1.03 -21.35
C ALA A 222 21.00 -2.26 -22.26
N PRO A 223 19.77 -2.79 -22.35
CA PRO A 223 19.44 -3.95 -23.18
C PRO A 223 19.82 -3.78 -24.65
N GLU A 224 20.13 -4.90 -25.31
CA GLU A 224 20.38 -4.90 -26.77
C GLU A 224 19.15 -4.54 -27.60
N LYS A 225 17.96 -4.83 -27.07
CA LYS A 225 16.70 -4.55 -27.73
C LYS A 225 16.32 -3.08 -27.50
N GLU A 226 16.10 -2.36 -28.60
CA GLU A 226 15.57 -1.01 -28.53
C GLU A 226 14.13 -0.99 -27.97
N GLY A 227 13.80 0.05 -27.21
CA GLY A 227 12.48 0.23 -26.62
C GLY A 227 12.48 1.14 -25.40
N ASP A 228 11.31 1.28 -24.79
CA ASP A 228 11.13 1.99 -23.54
C ASP A 228 11.19 1.01 -22.37
N TYR A 229 11.98 1.37 -21.37
CA TYR A 229 12.27 0.55 -20.21
C TYR A 229 12.06 1.34 -18.92
N GLN A 230 11.83 0.63 -17.83
CA GLN A 230 11.79 1.21 -16.49
C GLN A 230 12.41 0.25 -15.48
N PHE A 231 12.97 0.80 -14.42
CA PHE A 231 13.38 0.01 -13.27
C PHE A 231 12.21 -0.09 -12.30
N ARG A 232 12.12 -1.25 -11.66
CA ARG A 232 11.13 -1.53 -10.62
C ARG A 232 11.87 -2.05 -9.40
N LEU A 233 11.52 -1.52 -8.24
CA LEU A 233 12.01 -1.93 -6.93
C LEU A 233 10.95 -2.81 -6.28
N PHE A 234 11.36 -3.94 -5.73
CA PHE A 234 10.50 -4.93 -5.08
C PHE A 234 11.04 -5.25 -3.69
N ALA A 235 10.14 -5.58 -2.77
CA ALA A 235 10.48 -5.94 -1.41
C ALA A 235 10.47 -7.46 -1.20
N ASP A 236 11.35 -7.94 -0.32
CA ASP A 236 11.20 -9.22 0.39
C ASP A 236 11.01 -10.47 -0.50
N TRP A 237 11.88 -10.69 -1.49
CA TRP A 237 11.76 -11.87 -2.35
C TRP A 237 12.16 -13.19 -1.66
N PRO A 238 11.40 -14.30 -1.80
CA PRO A 238 10.22 -14.49 -2.66
C PRO A 238 8.86 -14.10 -2.08
N GLU A 239 8.76 -13.83 -0.78
CA GLU A 239 7.52 -13.59 -0.04
C GLU A 239 6.70 -12.39 -0.57
N GLY A 240 7.37 -11.28 -0.91
CA GLY A 240 6.78 -10.05 -1.47
C GLY A 240 6.48 -10.11 -2.97
N GLY A 241 6.91 -11.17 -3.67
CA GLY A 241 6.58 -11.40 -5.07
C GLY A 241 7.07 -10.31 -6.03
N TYR A 242 6.22 -9.93 -6.99
CA TYR A 242 6.53 -8.99 -8.08
C TYR A 242 5.69 -7.70 -8.01
N GLU A 243 5.26 -7.30 -6.82
CA GLU A 243 4.61 -6.01 -6.61
C GLU A 243 5.66 -4.92 -6.41
N ALA A 244 5.75 -3.97 -7.34
CA ALA A 244 6.76 -2.93 -7.30
C ALA A 244 6.40 -1.86 -6.26
N ILE A 245 7.28 -1.62 -5.29
CA ILE A 245 7.14 -0.57 -4.27
C ILE A 245 7.64 0.80 -4.77
N ALA A 246 8.46 0.82 -5.83
CA ALA A 246 8.81 2.03 -6.59
C ALA A 246 9.09 1.70 -8.06
N ILE A 247 8.83 2.67 -8.94
CA ILE A 247 9.08 2.58 -10.38
C ILE A 247 9.82 3.85 -10.81
N SER A 248 10.87 3.69 -11.61
CA SER A 248 11.64 4.82 -12.16
C SER A 248 10.91 5.54 -13.28
N ASP A 249 11.42 6.71 -13.65
CA ASP A 249 11.14 7.31 -14.96
C ASP A 249 11.55 6.36 -16.11
N LEU A 250 10.99 6.61 -17.30
CA LEU A 250 11.29 5.84 -18.51
C LEU A 250 12.72 6.10 -19.00
N ILE A 251 13.39 5.02 -19.37
CA ILE A 251 14.66 5.00 -20.07
C ILE A 251 14.43 4.53 -21.50
N ARG A 252 14.78 5.37 -22.47
CA ARG A 252 14.72 5.02 -23.90
C ARG A 252 16.03 4.40 -24.36
N VAL A 253 15.98 3.11 -24.63
CA VAL A 253 17.11 2.35 -25.18
C VAL A 253 17.01 2.39 -26.70
N GLY A 254 18.02 2.95 -27.35
CA GLY A 254 18.07 3.11 -28.80
C GLY A 254 19.12 4.12 -29.23
N ILE A 255 19.03 4.62 -30.46
CA ILE A 255 20.04 5.53 -30.99
C ILE A 255 19.98 6.88 -30.24
N LYS A 256 20.88 7.10 -29.26
CA LYS A 256 21.17 8.42 -28.69
C LYS A 256 21.43 9.41 -29.85
N PRO A 257 20.76 10.58 -29.92
CA PRO A 257 20.98 11.52 -31.01
C PRO A 257 22.48 11.79 -31.13
N LEU A 258 23.02 11.57 -32.34
CA LEU A 258 24.46 11.55 -32.63
C LEU A 258 25.13 12.92 -32.40
N THR A 259 24.35 13.96 -32.12
CA THR A 259 24.81 15.34 -31.98
C THR A 259 24.25 15.95 -30.70
N PRO A 260 25.07 16.22 -29.67
CA PRO A 260 24.67 17.05 -28.54
C PRO A 260 24.12 18.38 -29.06
N GLY A 261 22.91 18.77 -28.65
CA GLY A 261 22.24 19.99 -29.11
C GLY A 261 21.23 19.82 -30.24
N LEU A 262 21.07 18.61 -30.82
CA LEU A 262 20.09 18.36 -31.88
C LEU A 262 18.63 18.67 -31.45
N ASP A 263 18.30 18.41 -30.19
CA ASP A 263 16.98 18.73 -29.63
C ASP A 263 16.77 20.25 -29.53
N ASN A 264 17.83 20.99 -29.16
CA ASN A 264 17.82 22.46 -29.17
C ASN A 264 17.72 23.02 -30.59
N GLU A 265 18.33 22.35 -31.57
CA GLU A 265 18.19 22.70 -32.99
C GLU A 265 16.77 22.44 -33.50
N LEU A 266 16.12 21.33 -33.11
CA LEU A 266 14.71 21.07 -33.43
C LEU A 266 13.80 22.12 -32.78
N LEU A 267 14.00 22.44 -31.50
CA LEU A 267 13.28 23.47 -30.78
C LEU A 267 13.41 24.85 -31.45
N LYS A 268 14.63 25.21 -31.86
CA LYS A 268 14.92 26.45 -32.56
C LYS A 268 14.26 26.49 -33.95
N ALA A 269 14.45 25.45 -34.75
CA ALA A 269 13.88 25.35 -36.09
C ALA A 269 12.34 25.40 -36.06
N ALA A 270 11.72 24.74 -35.07
CA ALA A 270 10.27 24.78 -34.86
C ALA A 270 9.78 26.18 -34.43
N GLY A 271 10.55 26.89 -33.59
CA GLY A 271 10.24 28.26 -33.19
C GLY A 271 10.43 29.30 -34.29
N GLU A 272 11.34 29.06 -35.24
CA GLU A 272 11.64 29.93 -36.38
C GLU A 272 10.78 29.60 -37.63
N GLY A 273 10.04 28.49 -37.61
CA GLY A 273 9.25 28.01 -38.75
C GLY A 273 10.08 27.41 -39.89
N ASP A 274 11.33 27.04 -39.62
CA ASP A 274 12.25 26.43 -40.59
C ASP A 274 11.92 24.95 -40.80
N MET A 275 10.99 24.69 -41.72
CA MET A 275 10.47 23.35 -42.00
C MET A 275 11.53 22.39 -42.58
N GLU A 276 12.56 22.91 -43.26
CA GLU A 276 13.64 22.08 -43.81
C GLU A 276 14.52 21.55 -42.69
N GLN A 277 14.91 22.42 -41.76
CA GLN A 277 15.72 22.03 -40.61
C GLN A 277 14.89 21.20 -39.61
N VAL A 278 13.58 21.46 -39.44
CA VAL A 278 12.67 20.57 -38.70
C VAL A 278 12.66 19.18 -39.32
N GLN A 279 12.48 19.06 -40.63
CA GLN A 279 12.44 17.74 -41.29
C GLN A 279 13.79 17.01 -41.18
N LYS A 280 14.90 17.74 -41.29
CA LYS A 280 16.25 17.20 -41.16
C LYS A 280 16.55 16.71 -39.73
N THR A 281 16.17 17.47 -38.71
CA THR A 281 16.36 17.09 -37.31
C THR A 281 15.42 15.95 -36.90
N LEU A 282 14.19 15.91 -37.43
CA LEU A 282 13.30 14.75 -37.29
C LEU A 282 13.84 13.49 -37.99
N GLN A 283 14.44 13.62 -39.18
CA GLN A 283 15.13 12.50 -39.85
C GLN A 283 16.36 12.03 -39.06
N ALA A 284 17.05 12.96 -38.38
CA ALA A 284 18.11 12.66 -37.43
C ALA A 284 17.60 12.20 -36.05
N ARG A 285 16.29 11.96 -35.92
CA ARG A 285 15.58 11.46 -34.73
C ARG A 285 15.75 12.32 -33.47
N ALA A 286 15.77 13.65 -33.62
CA ALA A 286 15.65 14.58 -32.49
C ALA A 286 14.39 14.30 -31.67
N ASP A 287 14.48 14.39 -30.34
CA ASP A 287 13.35 14.11 -29.45
C ASP A 287 12.40 15.32 -29.41
N VAL A 288 11.19 15.11 -29.94
CA VAL A 288 10.13 16.13 -30.01
C VAL A 288 9.62 16.55 -28.62
N ASN A 289 9.82 15.71 -27.61
CA ASN A 289 9.36 15.92 -26.24
C ASN A 289 10.42 16.56 -25.34
N THR A 290 11.66 16.70 -25.81
CA THR A 290 12.71 17.39 -25.06
C THR A 290 12.26 18.81 -24.75
N LYS A 291 12.39 19.20 -23.48
CA LYS A 291 12.16 20.56 -23.03
C LYS A 291 13.45 21.35 -23.16
N GLY A 292 13.40 22.51 -23.81
CA GLY A 292 14.53 23.44 -23.82
C GLY A 292 14.81 24.02 -22.42
N GLU A 293 15.88 24.80 -22.27
CA GLU A 293 16.27 25.45 -21.00
C GLU A 293 15.16 26.33 -20.40
N ASN A 294 14.23 26.81 -21.23
CA ASN A 294 13.06 27.59 -20.84
C ASN A 294 11.82 26.72 -20.46
N GLY A 295 11.94 25.40 -20.46
CA GLY A 295 10.87 24.45 -20.16
C GLY A 295 9.85 24.21 -21.28
N TRP A 296 10.06 24.77 -22.48
CA TRP A 296 9.16 24.61 -23.62
C TRP A 296 9.47 23.35 -24.42
N THR A 297 8.43 22.66 -24.88
CA THR A 297 8.53 21.55 -25.84
C THR A 297 8.44 22.07 -27.27
N THR A 298 8.90 21.27 -28.24
CA THR A 298 8.86 21.58 -29.68
C THR A 298 7.46 22.00 -30.15
N VAL A 299 6.42 21.32 -29.67
CA VAL A 299 5.02 21.62 -29.99
C VAL A 299 4.57 22.98 -29.43
N LYS A 300 5.07 23.38 -28.27
CA LYS A 300 4.80 24.72 -27.70
C LYS A 300 5.56 25.81 -28.46
N ALA A 301 6.82 25.55 -28.84
CA ALA A 301 7.62 26.49 -29.62
C ALA A 301 6.98 26.78 -30.98
N ALA A 302 6.52 25.74 -31.69
CA ALA A 302 5.79 25.89 -32.96
C ALA A 302 4.47 26.67 -32.82
N ARG A 303 3.79 26.58 -31.67
CA ARG A 303 2.54 27.30 -31.39
C ARG A 303 2.74 28.74 -30.92
N GLY A 304 3.91 29.09 -30.40
CA GLY A 304 4.25 30.45 -29.98
C GLY A 304 4.51 31.41 -31.14
N HIS A 305 4.62 30.89 -32.37
CA HIS A 305 4.82 31.69 -33.56
C HIS A 305 3.49 32.33 -34.01
N VAL A 306 3.24 33.56 -33.60
CA VAL A 306 2.35 34.47 -34.33
C VAL A 306 3.17 34.98 -35.51
N PRO A 307 2.82 34.68 -36.77
CA PRO A 307 3.56 35.17 -37.92
C PRO A 307 3.57 36.71 -37.88
N PRO A 308 4.73 37.38 -38.05
CA PRO A 308 4.76 38.83 -38.18
C PRO A 308 4.06 39.21 -39.49
N ASN A 309 2.93 39.92 -39.36
CA ASN A 309 2.29 40.75 -40.39
C ASN A 309 2.42 40.25 -41.85
N LEU A 310 1.37 39.61 -42.36
CA LEU A 310 0.96 39.88 -43.74
C LEU A 310 0.12 41.15 -43.74
N GLY A 311 0.81 42.29 -43.61
CA GLY A 311 0.29 43.55 -44.13
C GLY A 311 0.82 43.71 -45.54
N VAL A 312 0.03 43.35 -46.55
CA VAL A 312 -0.63 44.20 -47.57
C VAL A 312 -1.71 43.35 -48.25
#